data_AF-A0A2L2YTP6-F1
#
_entry.id   AF-A0A2L2YTP6-F1
#
_cell.length_a   1.000
_cell.length_b   1.000
_cell.length_c   1.000
_cell.angle_alpha   90.00
_cell.angle_beta   90.00
_cell.angle_gamma   90.00
#
_symmetry.space_group_name_H-M   'P 1'
#
loop_
_entity.id
_entity.type
_entity.pdbx_description
1 polymer ?
#
loop_
_entity_poly.entity_id
_entity_poly.type
_entity_poly.pdbx_seq_one_letter_code
_entity_poly.pdbx_strand_id
1 'polypeptide(L)'
;TVWLCRHLPQNRDIFMTTGGSGSLCLWNYEYPSKRYNEEGPSKIGVTGDAHLLQDSVIAPQPISGFDWNSDKLGLAVCSSFDQSLYVLIVTKLNTI
;
A
#
# COMPACT_ATOMS: atom_id res chain seq x y z
N THR A 1 -9.75 7.82 7.27
CA THR A 1 -8.52 7.80 8.09
C THR A 1 -7.63 6.65 7.63
N VAL A 2 -6.33 6.87 7.53
CA VAL A 2 -5.35 5.81 7.23
C VAL A 2 -4.84 5.25 8.56
N TRP A 3 -4.87 3.93 8.72
CA TRP A 3 -4.48 3.24 9.96
C TRP A 3 -3.10 2.61 9.84
N LEU A 4 -2.85 1.93 8.71
CA LEU A 4 -1.58 1.30 8.40
C LEU A 4 -1.18 1.59 6.96
N CYS A 5 0.13 1.49 6.71
CA CYS A 5 0.73 1.42 5.40
C CYS A 5 1.75 0.26 5.39
N ARG A 6 1.63 -0.65 4.42
CA ARG A 6 2.49 -1.85 4.29
C ARG A 6 2.93 -2.03 2.84
N HIS A 7 4.24 -1.88 2.62
CA HIS A 7 4.86 -2.16 1.32
C HIS A 7 4.85 -3.65 1.02
N LEU A 8 4.65 -3.99 -0.25
CA LEU A 8 4.74 -5.36 -0.73
C LEU A 8 6.21 -5.81 -0.64
N PRO A 9 6.53 -6.93 0.05
CA PRO A 9 7.92 -7.36 0.22
C PRO A 9 8.66 -7.58 -1.10
N GLN A 10 7.95 -8.02 -2.14
CA GLN A 10 8.52 -8.31 -3.45
C GLN A 10 8.66 -7.06 -4.34
N ASN A 11 7.93 -5.97 -4.07
CA ASN A 11 8.04 -4.72 -4.81
C ASN A 11 7.78 -3.53 -3.88
N ARG A 12 8.86 -2.81 -3.54
CA ARG A 12 8.80 -1.67 -2.61
C ARG A 12 7.95 -0.50 -3.11
N ASP A 13 7.71 -0.39 -4.41
CA ASP A 13 6.96 0.73 -4.99
C ASP A 13 5.45 0.50 -4.88
N ILE A 14 5.04 -0.74 -4.58
CA ILE A 14 3.65 -1.13 -4.32
C ILE A 14 3.41 -1.20 -2.81
N PHE A 15 2.32 -0.59 -2.35
CA PHE A 15 1.95 -0.63 -0.93
C PHE A 15 0.44 -0.63 -0.73
N MET A 16 0.02 -1.21 0.39
CA MET A 16 -1.37 -1.23 0.84
C MET A 16 -1.56 -0.23 1.98
N THR A 17 -2.62 0.56 1.91
CA THR A 17 -3.10 1.34 3.06
C THR A 17 -4.41 0.78 3.59
N THR A 18 -4.56 0.77 4.91
CA THR A 18 -5.79 0.32 5.58
C THR A 18 -6.62 1.50 6.08
N GLY A 19 -7.94 1.38 6.01
CA GLY A 19 -8.90 2.42 6.36
C GLY A 19 -9.71 2.12 7.61
N GLY A 20 -10.16 3.20 8.26
CA GLY A 20 -11.08 3.13 9.42
C GLY A 20 -12.49 2.65 9.08
N SER A 21 -12.84 2.59 7.81
CA SER A 21 -14.11 2.05 7.32
C SER A 21 -13.98 0.60 6.83
N GLY A 22 -12.91 -0.09 7.23
CA GLY A 22 -12.61 -1.44 6.75
C GLY A 22 -12.21 -1.51 5.27
N SER A 23 -11.70 -0.40 4.73
CA SER A 23 -11.21 -0.31 3.36
C SER A 23 -9.73 -0.66 3.23
N LEU A 24 -9.38 -1.19 2.07
CA LEU A 24 -8.02 -1.39 1.59
C LEU A 24 -7.84 -0.61 0.30
N CYS A 25 -6.72 0.11 0.19
CA CYS A 25 -6.32 0.81 -1.03
C CYS A 25 -4.91 0.35 -1.42
N LEU A 26 -4.79 -0.19 -2.63
CA LEU A 26 -3.52 -0.60 -3.24
C LEU A 26 -2.96 0.58 -4.05
N TRP A 27 -1.72 0.93 -3.80
CA TRP A 27 -1.05 2.07 -4.41
C TRP A 27 0.21 1.66 -5.13
N ASN A 28 0.56 2.41 -6.18
CA ASN A 28 1.85 2.39 -6.83
C ASN A 28 2.51 3.76 -6.70
N TYR A 29 3.78 3.78 -6.30
CA TYR A 29 4.57 5.01 -6.25
C TYR A 29 5.33 5.22 -7.56
N GLU A 30 5.05 6.33 -8.23
CA GLU A 30 5.76 6.75 -9.43
C GLU A 30 6.82 7.79 -9.07
N TYR A 31 8.08 7.49 -9.39
CA TYR A 31 9.18 8.39 -9.12
C TYR A 31 9.19 9.55 -10.12
N PRO A 32 9.54 10.77 -9.67
CA PRO A 32 9.70 11.89 -10.58
C PRO A 32 10.94 11.68 -11.45
N SER A 33 10.99 12.35 -12.60
CA SER A 33 12.10 12.25 -13.56
C SER A 33 13.48 12.55 -12.97
N LYS A 34 13.53 13.45 -11.97
CA LYS A 34 14.71 13.70 -11.12
C LYS A 34 14.26 13.70 -9.67
N ARG A 35 14.96 12.95 -8.82
CA ARG A 35 14.66 12.88 -7.37
C ARG A 35 15.25 14.02 -6.55
N TYR A 36 16.10 14.84 -7.16
CA TYR A 36 16.71 16.00 -6.53
C TYR A 36 16.70 17.19 -7.49
N ASN A 37 16.40 18.37 -6.97
CA ASN A 37 16.65 19.62 -7.66
C ASN A 37 18.04 20.14 -7.24
N GLU A 38 18.88 20.44 -8.23
CA GLU A 38 20.25 20.95 -8.05
C GLU A 38 20.37 22.45 -8.40
N GLU A 39 19.26 23.15 -8.65
CA GLU A 39 19.25 24.58 -9.00
C GLU A 39 19.50 25.52 -7.81
N GLY A 40 19.59 24.98 -6.59
CA GLY A 40 19.81 25.74 -5.35
C GLY A 40 21.12 25.39 -4.63
N PRO A 41 21.45 26.10 -3.54
CA PRO A 41 22.67 25.87 -2.75
C PRO A 41 22.69 24.52 -2.03
N SER A 42 21.55 23.83 -1.91
CA SER A 42 21.39 22.54 -1.25
C SER A 42 20.55 21.59 -2.11
N LYS A 43 20.85 20.29 -2.06
CA LYS A 43 20.07 19.24 -2.74
C LYS A 43 18.70 19.09 -2.09
N ILE A 44 17.65 19.49 -2.80
CA ILE A 44 16.26 19.37 -2.34
C ILE A 44 15.61 18.16 -3.00
N GLY A 45 14.95 17.30 -2.23
CA GLY A 45 14.23 16.14 -2.76
C GLY A 45 13.00 16.57 -3.56
N VAL A 46 12.79 15.93 -4.71
CA VAL A 46 11.58 16.10 -5.52
C VAL A 46 10.63 14.94 -5.20
N THR A 47 9.40 15.29 -4.84
CA THR A 47 8.35 14.31 -4.52
C THR A 47 7.79 13.70 -5.81
N GLY A 48 7.64 12.38 -5.83
CA GLY A 48 6.86 11.65 -6.83
C GLY A 48 5.38 11.54 -6.49
N ASP A 49 4.65 10.80 -7.32
CA ASP A 49 3.20 10.68 -7.23
C ASP A 49 2.78 9.28 -6.77
N ALA A 50 1.67 9.20 -6.04
CA ALA A 50 1.07 7.94 -5.61
C ALA A 50 -0.23 7.69 -6.39
N HIS A 51 -0.24 6.64 -7.21
CA HIS A 51 -1.38 6.25 -8.01
C HIS A 51 -2.19 5.16 -7.32
N LEU A 52 -3.50 5.38 -7.19
CA LEU A 52 -4.43 4.37 -6.71
C LEU A 52 -4.61 3.32 -7.80
N LEU A 53 -4.25 2.07 -7.51
CA LEU A 53 -4.44 0.95 -8.42
C LEU A 53 -5.80 0.28 -8.20
N GLN A 54 -6.21 0.15 -6.93
CA GLN A 54 -7.49 -0.44 -6.56
C GLN A 54 -7.89 -0.02 -5.14
N ASP A 55 -9.18 0.08 -4.89
CA ASP A 55 -9.75 0.16 -3.54
C ASP A 55 -10.92 -0.81 -3.35
N SER A 56 -11.12 -1.26 -2.11
CA SER A 56 -12.24 -2.12 -1.75
C SER A 56 -12.54 -2.06 -0.26
N VAL A 57 -13.81 -2.22 0.11
CA VAL A 57 -14.26 -2.38 1.50
C VAL A 57 -14.45 -3.87 1.78
N ILE A 58 -13.63 -4.43 2.66
CA ILE A 58 -13.64 -5.87 2.96
C ILE A 58 -14.23 -6.21 4.33
N ALA A 59 -14.30 -5.21 5.23
CA ALA A 59 -14.80 -5.37 6.58
C ALA A 59 -15.72 -4.20 6.96
N PRO A 60 -16.71 -4.40 7.83
CA PRO A 60 -17.57 -3.34 8.34
C PRO A 60 -16.91 -2.45 9.41
N GLN A 61 -15.75 -2.87 9.93
CA GLN A 61 -15.01 -2.20 11.00
C GLN A 61 -13.57 -1.89 10.57
N PRO A 62 -12.86 -0.96 11.25
CA PRO A 62 -11.48 -0.61 10.93
C PRO A 62 -10.55 -1.81 10.79
N ILE A 63 -9.68 -1.78 9.77
CA ILE A 63 -8.61 -2.77 9.64
C ILE A 63 -7.43 -2.32 10.49
N SER A 64 -7.24 -3.04 11.60
CA SER A 64 -6.27 -2.74 12.66
C SER A 64 -4.91 -3.42 12.45
N GLY A 65 -4.85 -4.45 11.62
CA GLY A 65 -3.65 -5.20 11.30
C GLY A 65 -3.64 -5.62 9.84
N PHE A 66 -2.48 -5.58 9.20
CA PHE A 66 -2.28 -6.05 7.84
C PHE A 66 -0.84 -6.54 7.70
N ASP A 67 -0.67 -7.71 7.09
CA ASP A 67 0.63 -8.30 6.80
C ASP A 67 0.66 -9.00 5.44
N TRP A 68 1.73 -8.76 4.68
CA TRP A 68 1.98 -9.42 3.41
C TRP A 68 2.76 -10.71 3.62
N ASN A 69 2.48 -11.73 2.82
CA ASN A 69 3.34 -12.90 2.79
C ASN A 69 4.63 -12.62 2.01
N SER A 70 5.78 -12.90 2.62
CA SER A 70 7.11 -12.76 1.98
C SER A 70 7.35 -13.76 0.86
N ASP A 71 6.80 -14.97 0.97
CA ASP A 71 7.16 -16.10 0.12
C ASP A 71 6.24 -16.21 -1.11
N LYS A 72 4.98 -15.78 -0.97
CA LYS A 72 3.93 -15.89 -1.99
C LYS A 72 3.42 -14.50 -2.36
N LEU A 73 3.77 -14.07 -3.58
CA LEU A 73 3.35 -12.79 -4.15
C LEU A 73 1.83 -12.64 -4.09
N GLY A 74 1.37 -11.52 -3.55
CA GLY A 74 -0.04 -11.15 -3.51
C GLY A 74 -0.87 -11.81 -2.41
N LEU A 75 -0.30 -12.75 -1.64
CA LEU A 75 -0.97 -13.31 -0.46
C LEU A 75 -0.80 -12.38 0.74
N ALA A 76 -1.90 -12.07 1.44
CA ALA A 76 -1.88 -11.26 2.65
C ALA A 76 -2.89 -11.73 3.68
N VAL A 77 -2.73 -11.25 4.91
CA VAL A 77 -3.71 -11.39 5.99
C VAL A 77 -4.00 -10.03 6.60
N CYS A 78 -5.24 -9.79 7.02
CA CYS A 78 -5.58 -8.60 7.80
C CYS A 78 -6.58 -8.91 8.91
N SER A 79 -6.52 -8.12 9.97
CA SER A 79 -7.43 -8.19 11.12
C SER A 79 -8.31 -6.94 11.18
N SER A 80 -9.59 -7.13 11.49
CA SER A 80 -10.53 -6.04 11.73
C SER A 80 -11.12 -6.10 13.14
N PHE A 81 -11.64 -4.98 13.63
CA PHE A 81 -12.31 -4.90 14.94
C PHE A 81 -13.71 -5.52 14.97
N ASP A 82 -14.18 -6.04 13.84
CA ASP A 82 -15.36 -6.91 13.77
C ASP A 82 -15.09 -8.34 14.30
N GLN A 83 -13.93 -8.55 14.91
CA GLN A 83 -13.47 -9.84 15.45
C GLN A 83 -13.18 -10.90 14.37
N SER A 84 -12.84 -10.47 13.16
CA SER A 84 -12.52 -11.35 12.03
C SER A 84 -11.09 -11.18 11.51
N LEU A 85 -10.58 -12.28 10.96
CA LEU A 85 -9.34 -12.34 10.17
C LEU A 85 -9.69 -12.66 8.71
N TYR A 86 -9.08 -11.93 7.78
CA TYR A 86 -9.28 -12.10 6.35
C TYR A 86 -7.98 -12.53 5.70
N VAL A 87 -8.05 -13.59 4.88
CA VAL A 87 -6.95 -13.98 3.99
C VAL A 87 -7.26 -13.45 2.60
N LEU A 88 -6.31 -12.71 2.02
CA LEU A 88 -6.49 -11.95 0.80
C LEU A 88 -5.54 -12.46 -0.28
N ILE A 89 -6.02 -12.47 -1.52
CA ILE A 89 -5.19 -12.70 -2.70
C ILE A 89 -5.35 -11.48 -3.61
N VAL A 90 -4.26 -10.75 -3.80
CA VAL A 90 -4.16 -9.63 -4.73
C VAL A 90 -3.54 -10.13 -6.03
N THR A 91 -4.31 -10.05 -7.11
CA THR A 91 -3.93 -10.60 -8.41
C THR A 91 -3.29 -9.55 -9.30
N LYS A 92 -2.63 -10.00 -10.38
CA LYS A 92 -2.01 -9.15 -11.42
C LYS A 92 -0.89 -8.22 -10.94
N LEU A 93 -0.34 -8.43 -9.75
CA LEU A 93 0.81 -7.67 -9.26
C LEU A 93 2.09 -7.84 -10.12
N ASN A 94 2.15 -8.90 -10.93
CA ASN A 94 3.25 -9.19 -11.84
C ASN A 94 3.19 -8.41 -13.16
N THR A 95 2.10 -7.69 -13.44
CA THR A 95 1.92 -6.90 -14.67
C THR A 95 2.04 -5.40 -14.44
N ILE A 96 2.37 -5.00 -13.21
CA ILE A 96 2.46 -3.61 -12.77
C ILE A 96 3.91 -3.15 -12.87
#